data_AF-A0A6M0IQB3-F1
#
_entry.id   AF-A0A6M0IQB3-F1
#
_cell.length_a   1.000
_cell.length_b   1.000
_cell.length_c   1.000
_cell.angle_alpha   90.00
_cell.angle_beta   90.00
_cell.angle_gamma   90.00
#
_symmetry.space_group_name_H-M   'P 1'
#
loop_
_entity.id
_entity.type
_entity.pdbx_description
1 polymer ?
#
loop_
_entity_poly.entity_id
_entity_poly.type
_entity_poly.pdbx_seq_one_letter_code
_entity_poly.pdbx_strand_id
1 'polypeptide(L)'
;MYTYSLNPKTNQFYNDIPYYIENFFTAGAMYSTVSDVLTFANTLFTNKLLKPATVALLLTTSPKLDSYGYGLWVRKYAVEGKTYTVAERPGRIARANALLSHLQEEDLTIVSLSNTNATNHEHFHNEIRKSLGIRVW
;
A
#
# COMPACT_ATOMS: atom_id res chain seq x y z
N MET A 1 -10.59 -9.48 -14.72
CA MET A 1 -10.83 -8.18 -14.07
C MET A 1 -10.74 -7.09 -15.11
N TYR A 2 -11.74 -6.23 -15.25
CA TYR A 2 -11.65 -5.06 -16.12
C TYR A 2 -10.99 -3.91 -15.36
N THR A 3 -9.98 -3.29 -15.95
CA THR A 3 -9.38 -2.06 -15.46
C THR A 3 -9.68 -0.93 -16.43
N TYR A 4 -9.72 0.29 -15.91
CA TYR A 4 -10.14 1.47 -16.64
C TYR A 4 -9.08 2.55 -16.57
N SER A 5 -8.75 3.14 -17.72
CA SER A 5 -7.97 4.37 -17.78
C SER A 5 -8.90 5.58 -17.85
N LEU A 6 -8.63 6.61 -17.05
CA LEU A 6 -9.24 7.93 -17.21
C LEU A 6 -8.46 8.71 -18.29
N ASN A 7 -9.15 9.17 -19.33
CA ASN A 7 -8.60 10.11 -20.29
C ASN A 7 -8.64 11.54 -19.70
N PRO A 8 -7.50 12.20 -19.47
CA PRO A 8 -7.48 13.50 -18.82
C PRO A 8 -8.05 14.64 -19.69
N LYS A 9 -8.14 14.46 -21.01
CA LYS A 9 -8.69 15.48 -21.93
C LYS A 9 -10.20 15.43 -22.00
N THR A 10 -10.77 14.24 -21.98
CA THR A 10 -12.23 14.04 -22.13
C THR A 10 -12.93 13.75 -20.82
N ASN A 11 -12.17 13.46 -19.76
CA ASN A 11 -12.67 13.02 -18.46
C ASN A 11 -13.57 11.77 -18.55
N GLN A 12 -13.30 10.90 -19.53
CA GLN A 12 -14.04 9.65 -19.74
C GLN A 12 -13.16 8.44 -19.43
N PHE A 13 -13.77 7.42 -18.84
CA PHE A 13 -13.15 6.12 -18.64
C PHE A 13 -13.23 5.28 -19.91
N TYR A 14 -12.16 4.53 -20.17
CA TYR A 14 -12.13 3.51 -21.20
C TYR A 14 -11.46 2.24 -20.66
N ASN A 15 -11.85 1.08 -21.19
CA ASN A 15 -11.24 -0.19 -20.79
C ASN A 15 -9.77 -0.23 -21.22
N ASP A 16 -8.92 -0.74 -20.34
CA ASP A 16 -7.54 -1.04 -20.71
C ASP A 16 -7.46 -2.29 -21.60
N ILE A 17 -6.34 -2.39 -22.31
CA ILE A 17 -5.97 -3.59 -23.05
C ILE A 17 -5.80 -4.74 -22.04
N PRO A 18 -6.35 -5.94 -22.29
CA PRO A 18 -6.19 -7.07 -21.40
C PRO A 18 -4.71 -7.48 -21.29
N TYR A 19 -4.29 -7.80 -20.07
CA TYR A 19 -2.99 -8.40 -19.78
C TYR A 19 -3.20 -9.80 -19.19
N TYR A 20 -2.34 -10.74 -19.58
CA TYR A 20 -2.19 -12.01 -18.87
C TYR A 20 -1.47 -11.73 -17.56
N ILE A 21 -2.20 -11.85 -16.46
CA ILE A 21 -1.70 -11.55 -15.13
C ILE A 21 -0.56 -12.49 -14.72
N GLU A 22 -0.56 -13.70 -15.28
CA GLU A 22 0.43 -14.75 -15.08
C GLU A 22 1.84 -14.28 -15.46
N ASN A 23 1.96 -13.33 -16.41
CA ASN A 23 3.24 -12.75 -16.81
C ASN A 23 3.93 -11.98 -15.66
N PHE A 24 3.20 -11.59 -14.61
CA PHE A 24 3.74 -10.86 -13.46
C PHE A 24 4.15 -11.80 -12.32
N PHE A 25 3.88 -13.11 -12.43
CA PHE A 25 4.24 -14.15 -11.46
C PHE A 25 4.04 -13.69 -9.99
N THR A 26 4.99 -14.01 -9.11
CA THR A 26 4.93 -13.66 -7.69
C THR A 26 5.07 -12.17 -7.40
N ALA A 27 5.51 -11.36 -8.36
CA ALA A 27 5.74 -9.93 -8.18
C ALA A 27 4.45 -9.10 -8.18
N GLY A 28 3.40 -9.60 -8.83
CA GLY A 28 2.12 -8.88 -8.89
C GLY A 28 0.92 -9.64 -9.45
N ALA A 29 1.00 -10.96 -9.64
CA ALA A 29 -0.14 -11.72 -10.13
C ALA A 29 -1.17 -12.10 -9.04
N MET A 30 -1.04 -11.56 -7.83
CA MET A 30 -1.95 -11.85 -6.72
C MET A 30 -3.31 -11.17 -6.94
N TYR A 31 -4.38 -11.93 -6.71
CA TYR A 31 -5.74 -11.42 -6.60
C TYR A 31 -6.23 -11.52 -5.17
N SER A 32 -6.94 -10.50 -4.69
CA SER A 32 -7.44 -10.45 -3.33
C SER A 32 -8.60 -9.45 -3.21
N THR A 33 -9.28 -9.46 -2.07
CA THR A 33 -10.27 -8.45 -1.69
C THR A 33 -9.68 -7.48 -0.67
N VAL A 34 -10.34 -6.34 -0.44
CA VAL A 34 -9.92 -5.41 0.63
C VAL A 34 -9.91 -6.12 1.99
N SER A 35 -10.92 -6.95 2.27
CA SER A 35 -11.03 -7.71 3.52
C SER A 35 -9.91 -8.72 3.71
N ASP A 36 -9.51 -9.43 2.65
CA ASP A 36 -8.41 -10.39 2.70
C ASP A 36 -7.07 -9.70 2.91
N VAL A 37 -6.79 -8.61 2.18
CA VAL A 37 -5.55 -7.82 2.34
C VAL A 37 -5.47 -7.21 3.73
N LEU A 38 -6.58 -6.70 4.26
CA LEU A 38 -6.65 -6.16 5.61
C LEU A 38 -6.38 -7.25 6.66
N THR A 39 -6.98 -8.44 6.48
CA THR A 39 -6.74 -9.60 7.36
C THR A 39 -5.28 -10.02 7.32
N PHE A 40 -4.70 -10.13 6.11
CA PHE A 40 -3.28 -10.43 5.91
C PHE A 40 -2.40 -9.41 6.64
N ALA A 41 -2.60 -8.12 6.39
CA ALA A 41 -1.79 -7.05 6.97
C ALA A 41 -1.88 -7.03 8.50
N ASN A 42 -3.09 -7.08 9.05
CA ASN A 42 -3.28 -7.10 10.51
C ASN A 42 -2.62 -8.34 11.14
N THR A 43 -2.73 -9.51 10.50
CA THR A 43 -2.10 -10.75 11.00
C THR A 43 -0.57 -10.71 10.89
N LEU A 44 -0.04 -10.08 9.84
CA LEU A 44 1.39 -9.85 9.63
C LEU A 44 1.98 -8.93 10.71
N PHE A 45 1.42 -7.73 10.87
CA PHE A 45 1.98 -6.71 11.77
C PHE A 45 1.73 -6.99 13.26
N THR A 46 0.71 -7.81 13.59
CA THR A 46 0.50 -8.30 14.97
C THR A 46 1.30 -9.58 15.30
N ASN A 47 2.25 -9.99 14.45
CA ASN A 47 3.10 -11.17 14.62
C ASN A 47 2.34 -12.51 14.72
N LYS A 48 1.10 -12.56 14.21
CA LYS A 48 0.30 -13.79 14.16
C LYS A 48 0.63 -14.63 12.94
N LEU A 49 1.17 -14.02 11.88
CA LEU A 49 1.57 -14.71 10.66
C LEU A 49 3.04 -15.15 10.68
N LEU A 50 3.93 -14.29 11.19
CA LEU A 50 5.37 -14.51 11.24
C LEU A 50 5.90 -14.23 12.65
N LYS A 51 7.03 -14.84 12.99
CA LYS A 51 7.71 -14.59 14.28
C LYS A 51 8.09 -13.10 14.39
N PRO A 52 8.09 -12.51 15.61
CA PRO A 52 8.47 -11.11 15.80
C PRO A 52 9.82 -10.73 15.17
N ALA A 53 10.83 -11.61 15.28
CA ALA A 53 12.15 -11.37 14.67
C ALA A 53 12.09 -11.30 13.13
N THR A 54 11.18 -12.04 12.50
CA THR A 54 10.99 -12.03 11.05
C THR A 54 10.25 -10.78 10.59
N VAL A 55 9.26 -10.32 11.35
CA VAL A 55 8.58 -9.03 11.09
C VAL A 55 9.54 -7.85 11.27
N ALA A 56 10.39 -7.88 12.30
CA ALA A 56 11.43 -6.89 12.49
C ALA A 56 12.43 -6.86 11.30
N LEU A 57 12.81 -8.04 10.78
CA LEU A 57 13.64 -8.12 9.58
C LEU A 57 12.91 -7.55 8.35
N LEU A 58 11.64 -7.89 8.15
CA LEU A 58 10.80 -7.38 7.05
C LEU A 58 10.81 -5.84 6.99
N LEU A 59 10.75 -5.19 8.15
CA LEU A 59 10.73 -3.74 8.34
C LEU A 59 12.12 -3.08 8.34
N THR A 60 13.19 -3.87 8.27
CA THR A 60 14.56 -3.34 8.23
C THR A 60 14.85 -2.76 6.86
N THR A 61 15.23 -1.48 6.81
CA THR A 61 15.46 -0.78 5.54
C THR A 61 16.93 -0.52 5.27
N SER A 62 17.25 -0.37 3.98
CA SER A 62 18.55 0.13 3.55
C SER A 62 18.41 1.59 3.11
N PRO A 63 19.19 2.54 3.68
CA PRO A 63 19.25 3.91 3.17
C PRO A 63 19.69 3.98 1.70
N LYS A 64 20.43 2.97 1.22
CA LYS A 64 20.88 2.87 -0.18
C LYS A 64 19.74 2.49 -1.14
N LEU A 65 18.59 2.08 -0.63
CA LEU A 65 17.44 1.61 -1.40
C LEU A 65 16.18 2.46 -1.13
N ASP A 66 16.34 3.77 -0.88
CA ASP A 66 15.20 4.68 -0.63
C ASP A 66 14.26 4.18 0.49
N SER A 67 14.85 3.69 1.58
CA SER A 67 14.11 3.12 2.71
C SER A 67 13.26 1.89 2.35
N TYR A 68 13.64 1.16 1.31
CA TYR A 68 13.04 -0.13 0.99
C TYR A 68 13.55 -1.22 1.95
N GLY A 69 12.62 -1.98 2.51
CA GLY A 69 12.86 -3.21 3.26
C GLY A 69 12.56 -4.44 2.42
N TYR A 70 12.13 -5.53 3.05
CA TYR A 70 11.80 -6.76 2.32
C TYR A 70 10.38 -6.68 1.74
N GLY A 71 10.26 -6.05 0.57
CA GLY A 71 9.00 -5.96 -0.16
C GLY A 71 8.11 -4.79 0.26
N LEU A 72 8.57 -3.90 1.14
CA LEU A 72 7.84 -2.74 1.63
C LEU A 72 8.74 -1.51 1.59
N TRP A 73 8.18 -0.35 1.27
CA TRP A 73 8.81 0.92 1.65
C TRP A 73 8.50 1.19 3.11
N VAL A 74 9.52 1.40 3.94
CA VAL A 74 9.31 1.71 5.37
C VAL A 74 10.00 3.01 5.69
N ARG A 75 9.22 4.04 6.01
CA ARG A 75 9.73 5.39 6.21
C ARG A 75 9.37 5.89 7.60
N LYS A 76 10.22 6.76 8.15
CA LYS A 76 10.02 7.36 9.47
C LYS A 76 9.75 8.86 9.34
N TYR A 77 8.72 9.34 10.01
CA TYR A 77 8.34 10.76 10.06
C TYR A 77 8.36 11.25 11.49
N ALA A 78 9.12 12.31 11.76
CA ALA A 78 9.07 13.00 13.03
C ALA A 78 8.10 14.19 12.92
N VAL A 79 7.01 14.18 13.68
CA VAL A 79 6.00 15.24 13.71
C VAL A 79 5.65 15.54 15.17
N GLU A 80 5.74 16.81 15.56
CA GLU A 80 5.38 17.28 16.91
C GLU A 80 6.06 16.48 18.05
N GLY A 81 7.31 16.06 17.83
CA GLY A 81 8.09 15.28 18.81
C GLY A 81 7.77 13.78 18.85
N LYS A 82 6.80 13.31 18.08
CA LYS A 82 6.51 11.88 17.88
C LYS A 82 7.11 11.38 16.59
N THR A 83 7.69 10.18 16.61
CA THR A 83 8.16 9.50 15.39
C THR A 83 7.15 8.44 14.99
N TYR A 84 6.75 8.44 13.72
CA TYR A 84 5.87 7.46 13.10
C TYR A 84 6.65 6.63 12.09
N THR A 85 6.50 5.32 12.16
CA THR A 85 7.01 4.34 11.21
C THR A 85 5.87 3.88 10.31
N VAL A 86 5.98 4.19 9.02
CA VAL A 86 4.96 3.90 8.01
C VAL A 86 5.51 2.88 7.04
N ALA A 87 4.91 1.70 7.01
CA ALA A 87 5.23 0.63 6.07
C ALA A 87 4.19 0.60 4.94
N GLU A 88 4.62 0.74 3.68
CA GLU A 88 3.76 0.90 2.52
C GLU A 88 4.10 -0.07 1.39
N ARG A 89 3.07 -0.58 0.74
CA ARG A 89 3.16 -1.37 -0.50
C ARG A 89 2.23 -0.78 -1.56
N PRO A 90 2.75 0.04 -2.47
CA PRO A 90 2.02 0.45 -3.66
C PRO A 90 2.01 -0.67 -4.70
N GLY A 91 0.85 -1.15 -5.11
CA GLY A 91 0.68 -2.16 -6.17
C GLY A 91 0.12 -1.51 -7.42
N ARG A 92 0.75 -1.75 -8.59
CA ARG A 92 0.27 -1.21 -9.85
C ARG A 92 0.60 -2.10 -11.05
N ILE A 93 -0.44 -2.65 -11.66
CA ILE A 93 -0.37 -3.36 -12.96
C ILE A 93 -1.49 -2.83 -13.84
N ALA A 94 -1.15 -2.37 -15.05
CA ALA A 94 -2.07 -1.61 -15.91
C ALA A 94 -2.70 -0.44 -15.13
N ARG A 95 -4.02 -0.48 -14.90
CA ARG A 95 -4.74 0.50 -14.07
C ARG A 95 -5.41 -0.11 -12.85
N ALA A 96 -5.07 -1.36 -12.52
CA ALA A 96 -5.27 -1.88 -11.17
C ALA A 96 -4.25 -1.20 -10.26
N ASN A 97 -4.73 -0.36 -9.34
CA ASN A 97 -3.90 0.34 -8.38
C ASN A 97 -4.31 -0.08 -6.97
N ALA A 98 -3.32 -0.25 -6.11
CA ALA A 98 -3.51 -0.64 -4.72
C ALA A 98 -2.52 0.12 -3.84
N LEU A 99 -2.93 0.43 -2.63
CA LEU A 99 -2.04 0.87 -1.57
C LEU A 99 -2.42 0.16 -0.28
N LEU A 100 -1.47 -0.58 0.28
CA LEU A 100 -1.48 -1.00 1.67
C LEU A 100 -0.53 -0.07 2.42
N SER A 101 -0.97 0.49 3.54
CA SER A 101 -0.11 1.21 4.47
C SER A 101 -0.41 0.83 5.91
N HIS A 102 0.62 0.64 6.71
CA HIS A 102 0.51 0.37 8.14
C HIS A 102 1.35 1.37 8.94
N LEU A 103 0.72 2.01 9.92
CA LEU A 103 1.35 2.92 10.88
C LEU A 103 1.55 2.15 12.19
N GLN A 104 2.81 1.87 12.51
CA GLN A 104 3.15 0.97 13.60
C GLN A 104 2.77 1.51 14.98
N GLU A 105 2.98 2.81 15.21
CA GLU A 105 2.78 3.44 16.53
C GLU A 105 1.29 3.68 16.86
N GLU A 106 0.40 3.55 15.88
CA GLU A 106 -1.05 3.72 16.03
C GLU A 106 -1.82 2.41 15.80
N ASP A 107 -1.12 1.32 15.49
CA ASP A 107 -1.72 0.05 15.01
C ASP A 107 -2.80 0.28 13.93
N LEU A 108 -2.50 1.19 12.99
CA LEU A 108 -3.45 1.63 11.97
C LEU A 108 -3.06 1.06 10.61
N THR A 109 -3.88 0.17 10.08
CA THR A 109 -3.77 -0.35 8.71
C THR A 109 -4.82 0.30 7.82
N ILE A 110 -4.39 0.85 6.68
CA ILE A 110 -5.26 1.39 5.64
C ILE A 110 -4.98 0.63 4.35
N VAL A 111 -6.04 0.13 3.72
CA VAL A 111 -6.00 -0.57 2.43
C VAL A 111 -6.95 0.12 1.47
N SER A 112 -6.47 0.42 0.27
CA SER A 112 -7.31 0.87 -0.83
C SER A 112 -6.97 0.13 -2.11
N LEU A 113 -8.00 -0.34 -2.81
CA LEU A 113 -7.91 -1.01 -4.11
C LEU A 113 -8.77 -0.22 -5.10
N SER A 114 -8.24 0.00 -6.30
CA SER A 114 -8.94 0.68 -7.39
C SER A 114 -8.66 -0.03 -8.70
N ASN A 115 -9.70 -0.15 -9.52
CA ASN A 115 -9.57 -0.66 -10.88
C ASN A 115 -9.35 0.46 -11.91
N THR A 116 -8.93 1.66 -11.46
CA THR A 116 -8.59 2.77 -12.34
C THR A 116 -7.39 3.58 -11.85
N ASN A 117 -6.76 4.36 -12.74
CA ASN A 117 -5.75 5.37 -12.40
C ASN A 117 -6.31 6.72 -11.93
N ALA A 118 -7.63 6.88 -11.83
CA ALA A 118 -8.22 8.12 -11.32
C ALA A 118 -8.03 8.30 -9.80
N THR A 119 -7.65 7.25 -9.08
CA THR A 119 -7.53 7.29 -7.62
C THR A 119 -6.14 7.76 -7.19
N ASN A 120 -6.08 8.83 -6.40
CA ASN A 120 -4.88 9.21 -5.66
C ASN A 120 -4.88 8.52 -4.29
N HIS A 121 -4.28 7.33 -4.21
CA HIS A 121 -4.27 6.49 -3.02
C HIS A 121 -3.52 7.13 -1.84
N GLU A 122 -2.37 7.76 -2.11
CA GLU A 122 -1.56 8.41 -1.07
C GLU A 122 -2.32 9.57 -0.44
N HIS A 123 -2.93 10.43 -1.26
CA HIS A 123 -3.78 11.52 -0.77
C HIS A 123 -4.95 10.97 0.06
N PHE A 124 -5.66 9.95 -0.43
CA PHE A 124 -6.77 9.34 0.29
C PHE A 124 -6.34 8.78 1.66
N HIS A 125 -5.22 8.05 1.73
CA HIS A 125 -4.68 7.54 2.99
C HIS A 125 -4.28 8.66 3.94
N ASN A 126 -3.68 9.74 3.43
CA ASN A 126 -3.31 10.90 4.24
C ASN A 126 -4.53 11.63 4.80
N GLU A 127 -5.61 11.78 4.04
CA GLU A 127 -6.85 12.40 4.55
C GLU A 127 -7.51 11.54 5.64
N ILE A 128 -7.45 10.20 5.54
CA ILE A 128 -7.88 9.30 6.63
C ILE A 128 -7.01 9.52 7.88
N ARG A 129 -5.68 9.56 7.74
CA ARG A 129 -4.78 9.79 8.88
C ARG A 129 -5.07 11.13 9.55
N LYS A 130 -5.23 12.20 8.76
CA LYS A 130 -5.58 13.54 9.25
C LYS A 130 -6.91 13.59 9.98
N SER A 131 -7.94 12.90 9.49
CA SER A 131 -9.26 12.86 10.15
C SER A 131 -9.21 12.16 11.51
N LEU A 132 -8.22 11.29 11.73
CA LEU A 132 -7.91 10.65 13.01
C LEU A 132 -6.94 11.47 13.88
N GLY A 133 -6.56 12.68 13.46
CA GLY A 133 -5.59 13.53 14.17
C GLY A 133 -4.13 13.12 13.97
N ILE A 134 -3.85 12.12 13.13
CA ILE A 134 -2.49 11.65 12.84
C ILE A 134 -1.93 12.48 11.69
N ARG A 135 -1.00 13.37 12.02
CA ARG A 135 -0.28 14.18 11.04
C ARG A 135 1.04 13.50 10.73
N VAL A 136 1.03 12.62 9.75
CA VAL A 136 2.21 12.32 8.97
C VAL A 136 2.07 13.13 7.69
N TRP A 137 3.12 13.86 7.32
CA TRP A 137 3.19 14.76 6.15
C TRP A 137 2.45 16.10 6.26
#